data_AF-H0F6R6-F1
#
_entry.id   AF-H0F6R6-F1
#
_cell.length_a   1.000
_cell.length_b   1.000
_cell.length_c   1.000
_cell.angle_alpha   90.00
_cell.angle_beta   90.00
_cell.angle_gamma   90.00
#
_symmetry.space_group_name_H-M   'P 1'
#
loop_
_entity.id
_entity.type
_entity.pdbx_description
1 polymer ?
#
loop_
_entity_poly.entity_id
_entity_poly.type
_entity_poly.pdbx_seq_one_letter_code
_entity_poly.pdbx_strand_id
1 'polypeptide(L)'
;MWSILTDISRQVQFVVNGALVMVEKEEVKDILTAGLHRETRMAMGIDGGMVLLGQRTSKMTVRQMTELIELAYAFGNEKGVEWSRTSLGRDA
;
A
#
# COMPACT_ATOMS: atom_id res chain seq x y z
N MET A 1 -2.91 -10.85 0.63
CA MET A 1 -2.51 -9.44 0.80
C MET A 1 -1.00 -9.27 0.84
N TRP A 2 -0.28 -9.78 1.85
CA TRP A 2 1.17 -9.55 1.97
C TRP A 2 1.99 -10.03 0.77
N SER A 3 1.59 -11.11 0.11
CA SER A 3 2.18 -11.57 -1.15
C SER A 3 2.06 -10.51 -2.25
N ILE A 4 0.86 -9.96 -2.47
CA ILE A 4 0.57 -8.88 -3.43
C ILE A 4 1.47 -7.68 -3.17
N LEU A 5 1.56 -7.24 -1.91
CA LEU A 5 2.39 -6.10 -1.52
C LEU A 5 3.88 -6.37 -1.78
N THR A 6 4.34 -7.61 -1.55
CA THR A 6 5.72 -8.02 -1.81
C THR A 6 6.04 -8.04 -3.30
N ASP A 7 5.09 -8.50 -4.13
CA ASP A 7 5.28 -8.52 -5.58
C ASP A 7 5.38 -7.09 -6.14
N ILE A 8 4.53 -6.17 -5.65
CA ILE A 8 4.61 -4.74 -5.99
C ILE A 8 5.94 -4.14 -5.52
N SER A 9 6.33 -4.39 -4.26
CA SER A 9 7.53 -3.79 -3.65
C SER A 9 8.81 -4.17 -4.38
N ARG A 10 8.83 -5.33 -5.05
CA ARG A 10 9.97 -5.84 -5.84
C ARG A 10 10.02 -5.33 -7.26
N GLN A 11 8.93 -4.75 -7.78
CA GLN A 11 8.78 -4.45 -9.20
C GLN A 11 8.48 -2.98 -9.50
N VAL A 12 7.99 -2.21 -8.52
CA VAL A 12 7.54 -0.84 -8.72
C VAL A 12 8.34 0.13 -7.86
N GLN A 13 8.91 1.15 -8.50
CA GLN A 13 9.52 2.29 -7.81
C GLN A 13 8.46 3.34 -7.45
N PHE A 14 8.62 3.94 -6.27
CA PHE A 14 7.79 5.02 -5.76
C PHE A 14 8.63 6.26 -5.52
N VAL A 15 8.00 7.44 -5.60
CA VAL A 15 8.66 8.70 -5.24
C VAL A 15 8.65 8.83 -3.72
N VAL A 16 9.84 8.72 -3.11
CA VAL A 16 10.06 8.96 -1.69
C VAL A 16 11.05 10.11 -1.56
N ASN A 17 10.64 11.18 -0.87
CA ASN A 17 11.46 12.39 -0.69
C ASN A 17 12.03 12.96 -2.01
N GLY A 18 11.25 12.89 -3.09
CA GLY A 18 11.62 13.41 -4.41
C GLY A 18 12.47 12.48 -5.28
N ALA A 19 12.83 11.29 -4.79
CA ALA A 19 13.58 10.29 -5.55
C ALA A 19 12.74 9.06 -5.85
N LEU A 20 12.88 8.49 -7.05
CA LEU A 20 12.31 7.18 -7.39
C LEU A 20 13.14 6.08 -6.74
N VAL A 21 12.53 5.31 -5.84
CA VAL A 21 13.19 4.24 -5.08
C VAL A 21 12.28 3.02 -4.96
N MET A 22 12.89 1.85 -4.76
CA MET A 22 12.18 0.67 -4.28
C MET A 22 11.86 0.86 -2.80
N VAL A 23 10.66 0.45 -2.40
CA VAL A 23 10.18 0.57 -1.01
C VAL A 23 9.83 -0.81 -0.47
N GLU A 24 9.78 -0.96 0.85
CA GLU A 24 9.38 -2.22 1.47
C GLU A 24 7.86 -2.47 1.33
N LYS A 25 7.43 -3.73 1.42
CA LYS A 25 6.01 -4.11 1.30
C LYS A 25 5.12 -3.42 2.35
N GLU A 26 5.66 -3.12 3.53
CA GLU A 26 5.00 -2.33 4.57
C GLU A 26 4.74 -0.90 4.12
N GLU A 27 5.69 -0.28 3.41
CA GLU A 27 5.56 1.06 2.85
C GLU A 27 4.60 1.08 1.67
N VAL A 28 4.59 0.03 0.82
CA VAL A 28 3.58 -0.14 -0.24
C VAL A 28 2.16 -0.14 0.37
N LYS A 29 1.96 -0.84 1.48
CA LYS A 29 0.67 -0.83 2.20
C LYS A 29 0.31 0.57 2.69
N ASP A 30 1.26 1.31 3.23
CA ASP A 30 1.01 2.68 3.72
C ASP A 30 0.64 3.62 2.57
N ILE A 31 1.32 3.53 1.42
CA ILE A 31 1.03 4.29 0.20
C ILE A 31 -0.38 3.96 -0.33
N LEU A 32 -0.72 2.67 -0.48
CA LEU A 32 -2.02 2.25 -1.00
C LEU A 32 -3.17 2.63 -0.05
N THR A 33 -2.98 2.47 1.26
CA THR A 33 -4.01 2.84 2.24
C THR A 33 -4.25 4.34 2.32
N ALA A 34 -3.23 5.16 2.08
CA ALA A 34 -3.38 6.61 1.96
C ALA A 34 -4.22 6.99 0.71
N GLY A 35 -4.14 6.21 -0.37
CA GLY A 35 -4.96 6.41 -1.57
C GLY A 35 -6.42 5.95 -1.46
N LEU A 36 -6.71 5.00 -0.56
CA LEU A 36 -8.05 4.42 -0.41
C LEU A 36 -9.05 5.37 0.29
N HIS A 37 -8.57 6.21 1.20
CA HIS A 37 -9.42 7.14 1.95
C HIS A 37 -9.08 8.58 1.60
N ARG A 38 -10.11 9.39 1.35
CA ARG A 38 -9.97 10.82 1.00
C ARG A 38 -9.34 11.67 2.09
N GLU A 39 -9.33 11.19 3.34
CA GLU A 39 -8.81 11.93 4.49
C GLU A 39 -7.75 11.10 5.22
N THR A 40 -6.50 11.55 5.14
CA THR A 40 -5.42 11.05 6.01
C THR A 40 -5.43 11.85 7.31
N ARG A 41 -5.38 11.17 8.45
CA ARG A 41 -5.32 11.84 9.75
C ARG A 41 -3.97 12.53 9.90
N MET A 42 -3.99 13.79 10.33
CA MET A 42 -2.79 14.58 10.56
C MET A 42 -2.70 14.99 12.04
N ALA A 43 -1.49 15.10 12.57
CA ALA A 43 -1.24 15.56 13.92
C ALA A 43 -0.04 16.52 13.95
N MET A 44 0.02 17.35 14.99
CA MET A 44 1.22 18.12 15.33
C MET A 44 2.27 17.16 15.93
N GLY A 45 3.46 17.16 15.35
CA GLY A 45 4.63 16.49 15.87
C GLY A 45 5.19 17.19 17.10
N ILE A 46 5.93 16.44 17.91
CA ILE A 46 6.53 16.94 19.17
C ILE A 46 7.52 18.09 18.88
N ASP A 47 8.23 18.02 17.75
CA ASP A 47 9.18 19.05 17.30
C ASP A 47 8.50 20.21 16.55
N GLY A 48 7.17 20.30 16.56
CA GLY A 48 6.40 21.35 15.89
C GLY A 48 6.15 21.13 14.39
N GLY A 49 6.65 20.04 13.81
CA GLY A 49 6.32 19.61 12.44
C GLY A 49 4.93 18.99 12.31
N MET A 50 4.54 18.57 11.11
CA MET A 50 3.33 17.76 10.89
C MET A 50 3.68 16.28 10.73
N VAL A 51 2.83 15.40 11.28
CA VAL A 51 2.96 13.95 11.14
C VAL A 51 1.67 13.39 10.52
N LEU A 52 1.81 12.61 9.46
CA LEU A 52 0.71 11.83 8.89
C LEU A 52 0.53 10.55 9.70
N LEU A 53 -0.69 10.29 10.14
CA LEU A 53 -1.04 9.07 10.87
C LEU A 53 -1.65 8.07 9.88
N GLY A 54 -0.85 7.07 9.52
CA GLY A 54 -1.26 5.99 8.63
C GLY A 54 -2.46 5.19 9.13
N GLN A 55 -3.15 4.54 8.21
CA GLN A 55 -4.32 3.73 8.51
C GLN A 55 -3.91 2.41 9.18
N ARG A 56 -4.61 2.05 10.25
CA ARG A 56 -4.40 0.75 10.92
C ARG A 56 -5.21 -0.31 10.21
N THR A 57 -4.60 -1.01 9.25
CA THR A 57 -5.24 -2.11 8.52
C THR A 57 -5.76 -3.23 9.43
N SER A 58 -5.18 -3.41 10.61
CA SER A 58 -5.69 -4.34 11.64
C SER A 58 -7.05 -3.97 12.23
N LYS A 59 -7.50 -2.72 12.02
CA LYS A 59 -8.82 -2.22 12.44
C LYS A 59 -9.81 -2.06 11.29
N MET A 60 -9.41 -2.41 10.07
CA MET A 60 -10.30 -2.36 8.92
C MET A 60 -11.36 -3.46 9.03
N THR A 61 -12.57 -3.14 8.60
CA THR A 61 -13.61 -4.14 8.36
C THR A 61 -13.20 -5.03 7.18
N VAL A 62 -13.82 -6.21 7.06
CA VAL A 62 -13.60 -7.12 5.91
C VAL A 62 -13.81 -6.38 4.59
N ARG A 63 -14.86 -5.56 4.49
CA ARG A 63 -15.14 -4.76 3.30
C ARG A 63 -13.99 -3.82 2.93
N GLN A 64 -13.50 -3.03 3.89
CA GLN A 64 -12.38 -2.11 3.65
C GLN A 64 -11.10 -2.85 3.26
N MET A 65 -10.86 -4.02 3.85
CA MET A 65 -9.72 -4.87 3.49
C MET A 65 -9.86 -5.41 2.05
N THR A 66 -11.06 -5.82 1.64
CA THR A 66 -11.33 -6.24 0.26
C THR A 66 -11.08 -5.09 -0.73
N GLU A 67 -11.60 -3.89 -0.45
CA GLU A 67 -11.40 -2.69 -1.28
C GLU A 67 -9.91 -2.36 -1.41
N LEU A 68 -9.12 -2.52 -0.34
CA LEU A 68 -7.66 -2.32 -0.37
C LEU A 68 -6.94 -3.38 -1.23
N ILE A 69 -7.38 -4.63 -1.18
CA ILE A 69 -6.81 -5.71 -2.01
C ILE A 69 -7.12 -5.46 -3.48
N GLU A 70 -8.35 -5.07 -3.81
CA GLU A 70 -8.77 -4.72 -5.17
C GLU A 70 -7.96 -3.54 -5.71
N LEU A 71 -7.77 -2.50 -4.90
CA LEU A 71 -6.90 -1.37 -5.23
C LEU A 71 -5.46 -1.82 -5.51
N ALA A 72 -4.91 -2.71 -4.69
CA ALA A 72 -3.55 -3.21 -4.86
C ALA A 72 -3.38 -3.98 -6.19
N TYR A 73 -4.33 -4.83 -6.56
CA TYR A 73 -4.30 -5.51 -7.86
C TYR A 73 -4.48 -4.55 -9.02
N ALA A 74 -5.43 -3.61 -8.93
CA ALA A 74 -5.64 -2.62 -9.98
C ALA A 74 -4.36 -1.80 -10.24
N PHE A 75 -3.74 -1.31 -9.16
CA PHE A 75 -2.47 -0.60 -9.22
C PHE A 75 -1.35 -1.47 -9.82
N GLY A 76 -1.16 -2.69 -9.32
CA GLY A 76 -0.10 -3.57 -9.83
C GLY A 76 -0.29 -3.95 -11.29
N ASN A 77 -1.54 -4.21 -11.72
CA ASN A 77 -1.87 -4.51 -13.12
C ASN A 77 -1.55 -3.32 -14.04
N GLU A 78 -1.89 -2.09 -13.62
CA GLU A 78 -1.54 -0.87 -14.37
C GLU A 78 -0.02 -0.71 -14.50
N LYS A 79 0.74 -1.10 -13.47
CA LYS A 79 2.21 -1.06 -13.47
C LYS A 79 2.87 -2.27 -14.12
N GLY A 80 2.10 -3.24 -14.61
CA GLY A 80 2.64 -4.46 -15.23
C GLY A 80 3.36 -5.38 -14.25
N VAL A 81 2.92 -5.44 -12.99
CA VAL A 81 3.46 -6.34 -11.97
C VAL A 81 3.18 -7.80 -12.36
N GLU A 82 4.22 -8.62 -12.38
CA GLU A 82 4.09 -10.07 -12.51
C GLU A 82 3.72 -10.67 -11.14
N TRP A 83 2.55 -11.29 -11.06
CA TRP A 83 2.03 -11.83 -9.81
C TRP A 83 2.58 -13.23 -9.52
N SER A 84 3.11 -13.43 -8.32
CA SER A 84 3.43 -14.77 -7.83
C SER A 84 2.17 -15.61 -7.65
N ARG A 85 2.33 -16.94 -7.67
CA ARG A 85 1.21 -17.87 -7.45
C ARG A 85 0.45 -17.58 -6.14
N THR A 86 1.18 -17.28 -5.06
CA THR A 86 0.58 -16.93 -3.76
C THR A 86 -0.19 -15.60 -3.80
N SER A 87 0.11 -14.72 -4.75
CA SER A 87 -0.64 -13.49 -5.01
C SER A 87 -1.85 -13.70 -5.89
N LEU A 88 -1.97 -14.78 -6.64
CA LEU A 88 -3.15 -15.04 -7.48
C LEU A 88 -4.25 -15.84 -6.76
N GLY A 89 -3.91 -16.50 -5.65
CA GLY A 89 -4.83 -17.34 -4.88
C GLY A 89 -4.46 -18.83 -4.97
N ARG A 90 -5.14 -19.69 -4.21
CA ARG A 90 -4.80 -21.12 -4.15
C ARG A 90 -5.10 -21.90 -5.44
N ASP A 91 -5.86 -21.31 -6.35
CA ASP A 91 -6.38 -21.98 -7.56
C ASP A 91 -5.75 -21.44 -8.85
N ALA A 92 -4.67 -20.66 -8.76
CA ALA A 92 -3.86 -20.21 -9.88
C ALA A 92 -2.62 -21.08 -10.11
#